data_AF-A0A4Z0Z7N1-F1
#
_entry.id   AF-A0A4Z0Z7N1-F1
#
_cell.length_a   1.000
_cell.length_b   1.000
_cell.length_c   1.000
_cell.angle_alpha   90.00
_cell.angle_beta   90.00
_cell.angle_gamma   90.00
#
_symmetry.space_group_name_H-M   'P 1'
#
loop_
_entity.id
_entity.type
_entity.pdbx_description
1 polymer ?
#
loop_
_entity_poly.entity_id
_entity_poly.type
_entity_poly.pdbx_seq_one_letter_code
_entity_poly.pdbx_strand_id
1 'polypeptide(L)'
;MDPMMLPYFCGPEKLPAPLPTISAIEAATETLPSIHPPEYRHTVVVDQYFVVKYGTRMTENEGYALLHLEKHTDISAPRLYAMYREKEKLYLVMDRKPRRQLSELWPSLRDDEKSSISGQLHTIWDKIRSIPSPSTSFSNVTGGPPRHRWFQWLEPDSRIEGPFEKEDLNMALALRSWKNWGGNGRIGWMSEFFVRNLSRTLKNHRACLRTGIYSARIYWSGNFQRPAMGPGSYKSLLY
;
A
#
# COMPACT_ATOMS: atom_id res chain seq x y z
N MET A 1 3.61 -19.17 -9.79
CA MET A 1 3.76 -19.06 -8.32
C MET A 1 2.74 -19.98 -7.71
N ASP A 2 3.15 -20.81 -6.75
CA ASP A 2 2.20 -21.63 -6.00
C ASP A 2 1.19 -20.68 -5.31
N PRO A 3 -0.13 -20.85 -5.48
CA PRO A 3 -1.10 -20.00 -4.81
C PRO A 3 -0.92 -20.15 -3.32
N MET A 4 -0.41 -19.10 -2.67
CA MET A 4 -0.27 -19.10 -1.21
C MET A 4 -1.63 -19.28 -0.59
N MET A 5 -1.88 -20.47 -0.05
CA MET A 5 -3.15 -20.82 0.54
C MET A 5 -3.29 -20.20 1.92
N LEU A 6 -4.48 -19.69 2.21
CA LEU A 6 -4.89 -19.43 3.58
C LEU A 6 -5.18 -20.76 4.29
N PRO A 7 -4.83 -20.90 5.57
CA PRO A 7 -4.17 -19.89 6.41
C PRO A 7 -2.65 -19.87 6.22
N TYR A 8 -2.06 -18.68 6.36
CA TYR A 8 -0.61 -18.49 6.42
C TYR A 8 -0.16 -18.25 7.86
N PHE A 9 0.87 -18.97 8.29
CA PHE A 9 1.57 -18.76 9.55
C PHE A 9 3.08 -18.78 9.33
N CYS A 10 3.76 -17.78 9.86
CA CYS A 10 5.22 -17.71 9.86
C CYS A 10 5.77 -18.75 10.85
N GLY A 11 6.97 -19.28 10.57
CA GLY A 11 7.67 -20.20 11.46
C GLY A 11 7.87 -19.59 12.86
N PRO A 12 7.72 -20.40 13.93
CA PRO A 12 7.77 -19.91 15.31
C PRO A 12 9.10 -19.21 15.65
N GLU A 13 10.19 -19.60 14.99
CA GLU A 13 11.53 -19.01 15.16
C GLU A 13 11.63 -17.55 14.72
N LYS A 14 10.68 -17.07 13.92
CA LYS A 14 10.63 -15.69 13.42
C LYS A 14 9.65 -14.81 14.20
N LEU A 15 8.88 -15.39 15.11
CA LEU A 15 7.89 -14.65 15.88
C LEU A 15 8.55 -13.89 17.03
N PRO A 16 8.23 -12.60 17.22
CA PRO A 16 8.74 -11.82 18.37
C PRO A 16 8.08 -12.23 19.69
N ALA A 17 6.90 -12.84 19.63
CA ALA A 17 6.10 -13.34 20.75
C ALA A 17 5.05 -14.36 20.23
N PRO A 18 4.36 -15.10 21.11
CA PRO A 18 3.22 -15.92 20.69
C PRO A 18 2.17 -15.10 19.95
N LEU A 19 1.57 -15.67 18.89
CA LEU A 19 0.54 -14.97 18.11
C LEU A 19 -0.68 -14.63 19.00
N PRO A 20 -1.26 -13.44 18.85
CA PRO A 20 -2.38 -13.02 19.66
C PRO A 20 -3.64 -13.81 19.33
N THR A 21 -4.45 -14.11 20.35
CA THR A 21 -5.75 -14.74 20.17
C THR A 21 -6.76 -13.75 19.58
N ILE A 22 -7.80 -14.25 18.93
CA ILE A 22 -8.87 -13.40 18.37
C ILE A 22 -9.53 -12.56 19.46
N SER A 23 -9.76 -13.13 20.65
CA SER A 23 -10.30 -12.39 21.77
C SER A 23 -9.40 -11.23 22.19
N ALA A 24 -8.07 -11.42 22.18
CA ALA A 24 -7.12 -10.34 22.49
C ALA A 24 -7.08 -9.27 21.40
N ILE A 25 -7.16 -9.68 20.12
CA ILE A 25 -7.23 -8.76 18.98
C ILE A 25 -8.48 -7.89 19.06
N GLU A 26 -9.65 -8.49 19.24
CA GLU A 26 -10.93 -7.78 19.23
C GLU A 26 -11.16 -6.94 20.51
N ALA A 27 -10.48 -7.28 21.62
CA ALA A 27 -10.52 -6.50 22.86
C ALA A 27 -9.44 -5.39 22.92
N ALA A 28 -8.55 -5.29 21.93
CA ALA A 28 -7.47 -4.31 21.94
C ALA A 28 -7.98 -2.87 21.89
N THR A 29 -7.44 -2.01 22.76
CA THR A 29 -7.87 -0.61 22.91
C THR A 29 -6.99 0.37 22.13
N GLU A 30 -5.71 0.04 21.91
CA GLU A 30 -4.80 0.85 21.09
C GLU A 30 -5.15 0.65 19.61
N THR A 31 -5.73 1.69 19.00
CA THR A 31 -6.12 1.68 17.59
C THR A 31 -5.23 2.60 16.77
N LEU A 32 -4.91 2.20 15.55
CA LEU A 32 -4.25 3.06 14.56
C LEU A 32 -5.31 3.67 13.64
N PRO A 33 -5.17 4.96 13.24
CA PRO A 33 -6.20 5.59 12.44
C PRO A 33 -6.40 4.89 11.09
N SER A 34 -7.65 4.82 10.65
CA SER A 34 -8.07 4.22 9.39
C SER A 34 -8.91 5.22 8.61
N ILE A 35 -8.76 5.22 7.28
CA ILE A 35 -9.68 5.95 6.39
C ILE A 35 -10.99 5.20 6.18
N HIS A 36 -11.04 3.93 6.60
CA HIS A 36 -12.22 3.10 6.49
C HIS A 36 -13.05 3.18 7.77
N PRO A 37 -14.38 3.13 7.65
CA PRO A 37 -15.26 3.00 8.80
C PRO A 37 -14.88 1.78 9.68
N PRO A 38 -14.92 1.91 11.02
CA PRO A 38 -14.56 0.83 11.94
C PRO A 38 -15.33 -0.46 11.66
N GLU A 39 -16.60 -0.39 11.26
CA GLU A 39 -17.44 -1.55 10.94
C GLU A 39 -16.89 -2.45 9.82
N TYR A 40 -15.98 -1.93 8.98
CA TYR A 40 -15.43 -2.67 7.85
C TYR A 40 -14.00 -3.12 8.07
N ARG A 41 -13.18 -2.29 8.73
CA ARG A 41 -11.74 -2.53 8.91
C ARG A 41 -11.25 -1.86 10.19
N HIS A 42 -10.57 -2.66 11.00
CA HIS A 42 -9.86 -2.24 12.19
C HIS A 42 -8.36 -2.37 11.99
N THR A 43 -7.60 -1.51 12.65
CA THR A 43 -6.15 -1.66 12.80
C THR A 43 -5.83 -1.44 14.26
N VAL A 44 -5.46 -2.50 14.97
CA VAL A 44 -5.19 -2.48 16.40
C VAL A 44 -3.74 -2.82 16.67
N VAL A 45 -3.23 -2.34 17.78
CA VAL A 45 -1.97 -2.78 18.35
C VAL A 45 -2.29 -3.79 19.44
N VAL A 46 -1.68 -4.96 19.36
CA VAL A 46 -1.83 -6.01 20.37
C VAL A 46 -0.49 -6.19 21.05
N ASP A 47 -0.52 -6.05 22.38
CA ASP A 47 0.66 -5.95 23.23
C ASP A 47 1.60 -4.84 22.75
N GLN A 48 2.87 -5.17 22.52
CA GLN A 48 3.87 -4.26 22.00
C GLN A 48 4.53 -4.74 20.71
N TYR A 49 4.16 -5.94 20.23
CA TYR A 49 4.85 -6.62 19.14
C TYR A 49 4.06 -6.61 17.83
N PHE A 50 2.72 -6.56 17.92
CA PHE A 50 1.87 -6.81 16.77
C PHE A 50 1.03 -5.59 16.41
N VAL A 51 0.94 -5.35 15.11
CA VAL A 51 -0.18 -4.61 14.53
C VAL A 51 -1.07 -5.63 13.84
N VAL A 52 -2.36 -5.59 14.13
CA VAL A 52 -3.34 -6.50 13.53
C VAL A 52 -4.36 -5.69 12.74
N LYS A 53 -4.46 -5.98 11.44
CA LYS A 53 -5.54 -5.49 10.59
C LYS A 53 -6.59 -6.56 10.45
N TYR A 54 -7.84 -6.23 10.72
CA TYR A 54 -8.93 -7.20 10.57
C TYR A 54 -10.25 -6.57 10.14
N GLY A 55 -11.11 -7.35 9.48
CA GLY A 55 -12.43 -6.89 9.09
C GLY A 55 -13.10 -7.74 8.00
N THR A 56 -14.37 -7.45 7.72
CA THR A 56 -15.21 -8.20 6.77
C THR A 56 -15.00 -7.79 5.32
N ARG A 57 -14.52 -6.56 5.07
CA ARG A 57 -14.26 -6.03 3.72
C ARG A 57 -12.77 -5.95 3.39
N MET A 58 -11.98 -6.93 3.84
CA MET A 58 -10.56 -7.03 3.56
C MET A 58 -10.26 -8.11 2.51
N THR A 59 -9.16 -7.92 1.78
CA THR A 59 -8.64 -8.90 0.81
C THR A 59 -7.22 -9.29 1.20
N GLU A 60 -6.83 -10.51 0.87
CA GLU A 60 -5.52 -11.11 1.13
C GLU A 60 -4.35 -10.41 0.42
N ASN A 61 -4.65 -9.54 -0.55
CA ASN A 61 -3.66 -8.86 -1.39
C ASN A 61 -2.60 -8.11 -0.58
N GLU A 62 -2.95 -7.52 0.57
CA GLU A 62 -1.97 -6.85 1.42
C GLU A 62 -0.95 -7.85 1.98
N GLY A 63 -1.40 -8.99 2.51
CA GLY A 63 -0.51 -10.03 3.03
C GLY A 63 0.36 -10.63 1.93
N TYR A 64 -0.21 -10.93 0.76
CA TYR A 64 0.57 -11.41 -0.38
C TYR A 64 1.60 -10.39 -0.88
N ALA A 65 1.27 -9.09 -0.86
CA ALA A 65 2.22 -8.04 -1.21
C ALA A 65 3.39 -7.97 -0.23
N LEU A 66 3.14 -8.09 1.08
CA LEU A 66 4.22 -8.13 2.09
C LEU A 66 5.14 -9.33 1.88
N LEU A 67 4.60 -10.52 1.65
CA LEU A 67 5.40 -11.72 1.40
C LEU A 67 6.19 -11.62 0.09
N HIS A 68 5.61 -11.00 -0.94
CA HIS A 68 6.30 -10.77 -2.20
C HIS A 68 7.43 -9.73 -2.05
N LEU A 69 7.23 -8.66 -1.29
CA LEU A 69 8.25 -7.65 -0.99
C LEU A 69 9.41 -8.26 -0.20
N GLU A 70 9.12 -9.06 0.82
CA GLU A 70 10.13 -9.70 1.66
C GLU A 70 11.04 -10.64 0.85
N LYS A 71 10.48 -11.33 -0.15
CA LYS A 71 11.24 -12.25 -1.01
C LYS A 71 12.21 -11.53 -1.96
N HIS A 72 11.90 -10.30 -2.38
CA HIS A 72 12.60 -9.64 -3.49
C HIS A 72 13.34 -8.36 -3.09
N THR A 73 13.16 -7.85 -1.87
CA THR A 73 13.78 -6.60 -1.42
C THR A 73 14.19 -6.63 0.04
N ASP A 74 15.15 -5.76 0.38
CA ASP A 74 15.63 -5.47 1.74
C ASP A 74 14.89 -4.26 2.38
N ILE A 75 13.77 -3.83 1.78
CA ILE A 75 13.02 -2.68 2.28
C ILE A 75 12.41 -3.04 3.63
N SER A 76 12.50 -2.11 4.59
CA SER A 76 11.90 -2.24 5.91
C SER A 76 10.36 -2.11 5.87
N ALA A 77 9.68 -3.06 5.24
CA ALA A 77 8.22 -3.24 5.35
C ALA A 77 7.86 -4.05 6.62
N PRO A 78 6.62 -3.94 7.13
CA PRO A 78 6.14 -4.84 8.18
C PRO A 78 6.22 -6.30 7.73
N ARG A 79 6.80 -7.16 8.57
CA ARG A 79 6.81 -8.60 8.34
C ARG A 79 5.43 -9.17 8.64
N LEU A 80 4.91 -10.03 7.77
CA LEU A 80 3.65 -10.73 8.00
C LEU A 80 3.92 -12.00 8.83
N TYR A 81 3.29 -12.09 9.99
CA TYR A 81 3.40 -13.25 10.89
C TYR A 81 2.26 -14.24 10.72
N ALA A 82 1.04 -13.77 10.48
CA ALA A 82 -0.09 -14.64 10.19
C ALA A 82 -1.12 -13.96 9.29
N MET A 83 -1.81 -14.75 8.47
CA MET A 83 -2.96 -14.31 7.70
C MET A 83 -3.99 -15.44 7.62
N TYR A 84 -5.20 -15.22 8.15
CA TYR A 84 -6.23 -16.25 8.23
C TYR A 84 -7.64 -15.65 8.27
N ARG A 85 -8.66 -16.46 7.96
CA ARG A 85 -10.07 -16.08 8.05
C ARG A 85 -10.72 -16.78 9.25
N GLU A 86 -11.54 -16.03 9.98
CA GLU A 86 -12.39 -16.54 11.06
C GLU A 86 -13.69 -15.72 11.10
N LYS A 87 -14.85 -16.38 11.17
CA LYS A 87 -16.18 -15.73 11.28
C LYS A 87 -16.37 -14.58 10.28
N GLU A 88 -16.13 -14.84 8.99
CA GLU A 88 -16.21 -13.87 7.88
C GLU A 88 -15.22 -12.69 7.92
N LYS A 89 -14.33 -12.63 8.93
CA LYS A 89 -13.29 -11.60 9.03
C LYS A 89 -11.95 -12.17 8.56
N LEU A 90 -11.22 -11.37 7.80
CA LEU A 90 -9.81 -11.65 7.50
C LEU A 90 -8.95 -10.98 8.57
N TYR A 91 -7.93 -11.67 9.07
CA TYR A 91 -6.96 -11.17 10.04
C TYR A 91 -5.57 -11.18 9.42
N LEU A 92 -4.84 -10.07 9.50
CA LEU A 92 -3.43 -9.95 9.14
C LEU A 92 -2.67 -9.53 10.40
N VAL A 93 -1.87 -10.45 10.93
CA VAL A 93 -0.97 -10.19 12.08
C VAL A 93 0.40 -9.87 11.52
N MET A 94 0.91 -8.68 11.84
CA MET A 94 2.18 -8.18 11.30
C MET A 94 3.01 -7.45 12.34
N ASP A 95 4.27 -7.25 11.99
CA ASP A 95 5.27 -6.58 12.81
C ASP A 95 4.90 -5.13 13.16
N ARG A 96 4.99 -4.80 14.46
CA ARG A 96 4.88 -3.41 14.91
C ARG A 96 6.23 -2.73 14.77
N LYS A 97 6.30 -1.68 13.94
CA LYS A 97 7.42 -0.74 13.90
C LYS A 97 7.06 0.52 14.70
N PRO A 98 7.44 0.64 15.99
CA PRO A 98 7.07 1.77 16.84
C PRO A 98 7.76 3.04 16.34
N ARG A 99 7.04 3.88 15.60
CA ARG A 99 7.62 5.02 14.89
C ARG A 99 6.58 6.14 14.72
N ARG A 100 7.07 7.36 14.58
CA ARG A 100 6.25 8.55 14.32
C ARG A 100 5.90 8.63 12.84
N GLN A 101 4.69 9.12 12.54
CA GLN A 101 4.26 9.29 11.17
C GLN A 101 5.01 10.45 10.52
N LEU A 102 5.38 10.30 9.25
CA LEU A 102 6.04 11.37 8.52
C LEU A 102 5.18 12.65 8.48
N SER A 103 3.85 12.53 8.39
CA SER A 103 2.93 13.69 8.41
C SER A 103 2.99 14.51 9.69
N GLU A 104 3.27 13.86 10.83
CA GLU A 104 3.44 14.55 12.11
C GLU A 104 4.78 15.30 12.18
N LEU A 105 5.81 14.74 11.55
CA LEU A 105 7.16 15.29 11.55
C LEU A 105 7.36 16.35 10.47
N TRP A 106 6.73 16.19 9.30
CA TRP A 106 6.94 17.00 8.10
C TRP A 106 6.94 18.52 8.32
N PRO A 107 6.00 19.09 9.09
CA PRO A 107 5.99 20.54 9.34
C PRO A 107 7.19 21.04 10.16
N SER A 108 7.80 20.17 10.98
CA SER A 108 8.92 20.51 11.86
C SER A 108 10.31 20.28 11.25
N LEU A 109 10.36 19.66 10.06
CA LEU A 109 11.61 19.31 9.40
C LEU A 109 12.19 20.50 8.65
N ARG A 110 13.52 20.63 8.71
CA ARG A 110 14.29 21.58 7.88
C ARG A 110 14.34 21.10 6.42
N ASP A 111 14.72 21.99 5.52
CA ASP A 111 14.73 21.67 4.08
C ASP A 111 15.83 20.66 3.70
N ASP A 112 16.96 20.64 4.41
CA ASP A 112 17.97 19.59 4.28
C ASP A 112 17.43 18.21 4.70
N GLU A 113 16.65 18.18 5.78
CA GLU A 113 16.01 16.95 6.28
C GLU A 113 14.93 16.45 5.31
N LYS A 114 14.07 17.33 4.81
CA LYS A 114 13.06 16.99 3.78
C LYS A 114 13.72 16.46 2.51
N SER A 115 14.81 17.07 2.07
CA SER A 115 15.57 16.64 0.89
C SER A 115 16.16 15.24 1.10
N SER A 116 16.76 15.00 2.27
CA SER A 116 17.28 13.68 2.67
C SER A 116 16.18 12.62 2.70
N ILE A 117 15.03 12.91 3.32
CA ILE A 117 13.87 12.01 3.36
C ILE A 117 13.36 11.71 1.95
N SER A 118 13.26 12.73 1.10
CA SER A 118 12.81 12.59 -0.29
C SER A 118 13.75 11.67 -1.09
N GLY A 119 15.07 11.81 -0.91
CA GLY A 119 16.07 10.92 -1.51
C GLY A 119 15.94 9.47 -1.04
N GLN A 120 15.69 9.24 0.25
CA GLN A 120 15.45 7.90 0.80
C GLN A 120 14.16 7.29 0.24
N LEU A 121 13.09 8.07 0.14
CA LEU A 121 11.84 7.63 -0.46
C LEU A 121 12.02 7.26 -1.93
N HIS A 122 12.75 8.09 -2.69
CA HIS A 122 13.07 7.79 -4.08
C HIS A 122 13.78 6.43 -4.21
N THR A 123 14.80 6.20 -3.39
CA THR A 123 15.56 4.95 -3.37
C THR A 123 14.66 3.74 -3.03
N ILE A 124 13.78 3.87 -2.04
CA ILE A 124 12.81 2.84 -1.69
C ILE A 124 11.89 2.54 -2.88
N TRP A 125 11.36 3.58 -3.54
CA TRP A 125 10.49 3.40 -4.69
C TRP A 125 11.19 2.75 -5.87
N ASP A 126 12.45 3.07 -6.12
CA ASP A 126 13.24 2.43 -7.18
C ASP A 126 13.42 0.94 -6.90
N LYS A 127 13.71 0.57 -5.64
CA LYS A 127 13.78 -0.83 -5.21
C LYS A 127 12.43 -1.55 -5.37
N ILE A 128 11.30 -0.92 -5.02
CA ILE A 128 9.97 -1.53 -5.23
C ILE A 128 9.68 -1.72 -6.72
N ARG A 129 10.02 -0.72 -7.55
CA ARG A 129 9.75 -0.76 -9.00
C ARG A 129 10.68 -1.69 -9.77
N SER A 130 11.84 -2.03 -9.22
CA SER A 130 12.76 -2.98 -9.83
C SER A 130 12.32 -4.44 -9.62
N ILE A 131 11.39 -4.71 -8.70
CA ILE A 131 10.83 -6.04 -8.49
C ILE A 131 10.16 -6.52 -9.78
N PRO A 132 10.54 -7.70 -10.31
CA PRO A 132 9.89 -8.27 -11.47
C PRO A 132 8.39 -8.47 -11.23
N SER A 133 7.57 -8.06 -12.19
CA SER A 133 6.14 -8.38 -12.14
C SER A 133 5.95 -9.89 -12.16
N PRO A 134 5.09 -10.47 -11.29
CA PRO A 134 4.78 -11.91 -11.33
C PRO A 134 4.14 -12.34 -12.66
N SER A 135 3.51 -11.40 -13.35
CA SER A 135 2.74 -11.60 -14.58
C SER A 135 3.13 -10.56 -15.64
N THR A 136 2.93 -10.92 -16.91
CA THR A 136 3.03 -10.00 -18.05
C THR A 136 1.83 -9.07 -18.18
N SER A 137 0.76 -9.36 -17.43
CA SER A 137 -0.48 -8.61 -17.38
C SER A 137 -0.50 -7.59 -16.24
N PHE A 138 -1.31 -6.55 -16.39
CA PHE A 138 -1.64 -5.62 -15.31
C PHE A 138 -2.63 -6.29 -14.36
N SER A 139 -2.09 -6.88 -13.30
CA SER A 139 -2.82 -7.63 -12.29
C SER A 139 -2.41 -7.23 -10.88
N ASN A 140 -3.10 -7.78 -9.89
CA ASN A 140 -2.62 -7.81 -8.52
C ASN A 140 -1.48 -8.83 -8.35
N VAL A 141 -0.91 -8.93 -7.14
CA VAL A 141 0.25 -9.79 -6.86
C VAL A 141 -0.02 -11.29 -7.04
N THR A 142 -1.28 -11.70 -7.07
CA THR A 142 -1.70 -13.10 -7.30
C THR A 142 -2.17 -13.34 -8.74
N GLY A 143 -1.99 -12.39 -9.66
CA GLY A 143 -2.42 -12.53 -11.05
C GLY A 143 -3.90 -12.19 -11.31
N GLY A 144 -4.65 -11.72 -10.31
CA GLY A 144 -6.07 -11.35 -10.46
C GLY A 144 -6.31 -9.87 -10.77
N PRO A 145 -7.58 -9.42 -10.78
CA PRO A 145 -7.98 -8.01 -10.97
C PRO A 145 -7.18 -7.02 -10.10
N PRO A 146 -6.68 -5.89 -10.66
CA PRO A 146 -6.09 -4.81 -9.88
C PRO A 146 -7.04 -4.33 -8.77
N ARG A 147 -6.56 -4.29 -7.53
CA ARG A 147 -7.37 -3.92 -6.36
C ARG A 147 -7.42 -2.40 -6.15
N HIS A 148 -7.73 -1.61 -7.17
CA HIS A 148 -7.87 -0.16 -7.07
C HIS A 148 -9.29 0.31 -7.34
N ARG A 149 -9.74 1.38 -6.67
CA ARG A 149 -11.09 1.94 -6.82
C ARG A 149 -11.47 2.36 -8.25
N TRP A 150 -10.47 2.50 -9.13
CA TRP A 150 -10.66 2.82 -10.55
C TRP A 150 -10.91 1.59 -11.42
N PHE A 151 -10.67 0.40 -10.88
CA PHE A 151 -10.92 -0.90 -11.50
C PHE A 151 -11.91 -1.72 -10.65
N GLN A 152 -12.82 -1.02 -9.97
CA GLN A 152 -13.91 -1.61 -9.19
C GLN A 152 -15.21 -1.01 -9.69
N TRP A 153 -16.18 -1.86 -9.99
CA TRP A 153 -17.54 -1.47 -10.38
C TRP A 153 -18.56 -2.21 -9.50
N LEU A 154 -19.74 -1.62 -9.31
CA LEU A 154 -20.79 -2.22 -8.46
C LEU A 154 -21.33 -3.51 -9.08
N GLU A 155 -21.43 -3.53 -10.40
CA GLU A 155 -21.78 -4.69 -11.20
C GLU A 155 -20.49 -5.30 -11.76
N PRO A 156 -20.28 -6.62 -11.70
CA PRO A 156 -19.08 -7.22 -12.26
C PRO A 156 -18.91 -6.88 -13.76
N ASP A 157 -17.81 -6.20 -14.11
CA ASP A 157 -17.44 -5.96 -15.52
C ASP A 157 -15.95 -6.21 -15.71
N SER A 158 -15.61 -7.34 -16.31
CA SER A 158 -14.21 -7.77 -16.55
C SER A 158 -13.42 -6.77 -17.39
N ARG A 159 -14.08 -5.93 -18.21
CA ARG A 159 -13.44 -4.86 -18.99
C ARG A 159 -13.02 -3.68 -18.13
N ILE A 160 -13.54 -3.56 -16.91
CA ILE A 160 -13.19 -2.52 -15.92
C ILE A 160 -12.35 -3.10 -14.79
N GLU A 161 -12.55 -4.37 -14.44
CA GLU A 161 -11.88 -5.00 -13.29
C GLU A 161 -10.59 -5.72 -13.67
N GLY A 162 -10.47 -6.23 -14.90
CA GLY A 162 -9.30 -6.95 -15.36
C GLY A 162 -9.24 -8.39 -14.82
N PRO A 163 -8.05 -9.03 -14.77
CA PRO A 163 -6.73 -8.48 -15.11
C PRO A 163 -6.63 -8.04 -16.57
N PHE A 164 -5.68 -7.16 -16.89
CA PHE A 164 -5.56 -6.58 -18.23
C PHE A 164 -4.27 -6.98 -18.93
N GLU A 165 -4.37 -7.33 -20.20
CA GLU A 165 -3.19 -7.45 -21.04
C GLU A 165 -2.80 -6.07 -21.58
N LYS A 166 -1.52 -5.70 -21.45
CA LYS A 166 -0.90 -4.51 -22.05
C LYS A 166 -1.82 -3.27 -22.05
N GLU A 167 -2.28 -2.81 -23.22
CA GLU A 167 -3.05 -1.59 -23.40
C GLU A 167 -4.54 -1.67 -22.98
N ASP A 168 -5.08 -2.86 -22.66
CA ASP A 168 -6.48 -3.01 -22.23
C ASP A 168 -6.79 -2.23 -20.96
N LEU A 169 -5.77 -2.03 -20.11
CA LEU A 169 -5.82 -1.17 -18.93
C LEU A 169 -6.28 0.26 -19.28
N ASN A 170 -5.82 0.80 -20.42
CA ASN A 170 -6.14 2.15 -20.85
C ASN A 170 -7.62 2.27 -21.21
N MET A 171 -8.14 1.24 -21.89
CA MET A 171 -9.55 1.17 -22.27
C MET A 171 -10.43 0.97 -21.04
N ALA A 172 -9.97 0.19 -20.06
CA ALA A 172 -10.66 0.01 -18.79
C ALA A 172 -10.82 1.34 -18.01
N LEU A 173 -9.75 2.15 -17.93
CA LEU A 173 -9.79 3.48 -17.31
C LEU A 173 -10.79 4.40 -18.01
N ALA A 174 -10.77 4.42 -19.34
CA ALA A 174 -11.67 5.23 -20.14
C ALA A 174 -13.14 4.78 -19.97
N LEU A 175 -13.40 3.47 -20.02
CA LEU A 175 -14.72 2.86 -19.84
C LEU A 175 -15.26 3.13 -18.43
N ARG A 176 -14.43 2.97 -17.39
CA ARG A 176 -14.82 3.29 -16.01
C ARG A 176 -15.14 4.76 -15.83
N SER A 177 -14.34 5.65 -16.43
CA SER A 177 -14.63 7.09 -16.46
C SER A 177 -16.00 7.31 -17.08
N TRP A 178 -16.24 6.75 -18.27
CA TRP A 178 -17.48 6.91 -19.01
C TRP A 178 -18.70 6.43 -18.23
N LYS A 179 -18.69 5.21 -17.66
CA LYS A 179 -19.80 4.70 -16.82
C LYS A 179 -20.06 5.56 -15.59
N ASN A 180 -19.01 6.04 -14.93
CA ASN A 180 -19.14 6.92 -13.75
C ASN A 180 -19.79 8.27 -14.10
N TRP A 181 -19.55 8.80 -15.30
CA TRP A 181 -20.19 10.03 -15.77
C TRP A 181 -21.62 9.77 -16.30
N GLY A 182 -21.82 8.70 -17.05
CA GLY A 182 -23.11 8.30 -17.61
C GLY A 182 -24.16 7.98 -16.52
N GLY A 183 -23.75 7.35 -15.42
CA GLY A 183 -24.61 7.14 -14.25
C GLY A 183 -25.07 8.44 -13.56
N ASN A 184 -24.39 9.56 -13.84
CA ASN A 184 -24.77 10.90 -13.38
C ASN A 184 -25.48 11.74 -14.48
N GLY A 185 -25.87 11.11 -15.60
CA GLY A 185 -26.53 11.78 -16.72
C GLY A 185 -25.64 12.77 -17.49
N ARG A 186 -24.31 12.65 -17.38
CA ARG A 186 -23.35 13.57 -17.99
C ARG A 186 -22.41 12.82 -18.94
N ILE A 187 -22.08 13.43 -20.07
CA ILE A 187 -20.97 12.99 -20.90
C ILE A 187 -19.76 13.83 -20.49
N GLY A 188 -18.89 13.26 -19.65
CA GLY A 188 -17.70 13.96 -19.18
C GLY A 188 -16.64 14.04 -20.28
N TRP A 189 -16.21 15.25 -20.65
CA TRP A 189 -15.09 15.52 -21.57
C TRP A 189 -13.85 14.66 -21.28
N MET A 190 -13.57 14.41 -19.99
CA MET A 190 -12.47 13.56 -19.53
C MET A 190 -12.52 12.12 -20.10
N SER A 191 -13.72 11.56 -20.31
CA SER A 191 -13.85 10.19 -20.84
C SER A 191 -13.46 10.13 -22.31
N GLU A 192 -13.92 11.09 -23.12
CA GLU A 192 -13.49 11.19 -24.53
C GLU A 192 -12.00 11.48 -24.64
N PHE A 193 -11.49 12.36 -23.77
CA PHE A 193 -10.06 12.64 -23.69
C PHE A 193 -9.26 11.36 -23.40
N PHE A 194 -9.70 10.54 -22.45
CA PHE A 194 -9.01 9.29 -22.12
C PHE A 194 -9.04 8.28 -23.27
N VAL A 195 -10.19 8.08 -23.94
CA VAL A 195 -10.30 7.19 -25.10
C VAL A 195 -9.32 7.62 -26.21
N ARG A 196 -9.18 8.93 -26.46
CA ARG A 196 -8.34 9.45 -27.54
C ARG A 196 -6.85 9.40 -27.24
N ASN A 197 -6.46 9.54 -25.98
CA ASN A 197 -5.07 9.80 -25.61
C ASN A 197 -4.38 8.66 -24.87
N LEU A 198 -5.06 7.91 -24.00
CA LEU A 198 -4.39 6.94 -23.11
C LEU A 198 -3.67 5.84 -23.89
N SER A 199 -4.28 5.32 -24.95
CA SER A 199 -3.66 4.28 -25.80
C SER A 199 -2.42 4.76 -26.55
N ARG A 200 -2.28 6.07 -26.79
CA ARG A 200 -1.09 6.68 -27.38
C ARG A 200 -0.04 6.98 -26.32
N THR A 201 -0.45 7.56 -25.19
CA THR A 201 0.45 8.01 -24.12
C THR A 201 1.06 6.85 -23.35
N LEU A 202 0.31 5.78 -23.11
CA LEU A 202 0.74 4.65 -22.28
C LEU A 202 1.17 3.43 -23.09
N LYS A 203 1.34 3.59 -24.41
CA LYS A 203 1.79 2.52 -25.30
C LYS A 203 3.18 2.03 -24.89
N ASN A 204 3.37 0.70 -24.84
CA ASN A 204 4.64 0.07 -24.47
C ASN A 204 5.21 0.44 -23.09
N HIS A 205 4.42 1.07 -22.21
CA HIS A 205 4.87 1.33 -20.85
C HIS A 205 4.97 0.02 -20.06
N ARG A 206 6.10 -0.18 -19.39
CA ARG A 206 6.32 -1.37 -18.55
C ARG A 206 5.38 -1.36 -17.34
N ALA A 207 4.72 -2.49 -17.11
CA ALA A 207 4.05 -2.75 -15.83
C ALA A 207 5.11 -2.84 -14.72
N CYS A 208 5.03 -1.95 -13.74
CA CYS A 208 5.86 -1.99 -12.54
C CYS A 208 4.99 -2.26 -11.32
N LEU A 209 5.54 -2.94 -10.32
CA LEU A 209 4.86 -3.10 -9.05
C LEU A 209 4.59 -1.72 -8.47
N ARG A 210 3.30 -1.35 -8.41
CA ARG A 210 2.83 -0.19 -7.66
C ARG A 210 2.25 -0.71 -6.36
N THR A 211 2.53 -0.01 -5.26
CA THR A 211 2.01 -0.41 -3.96
C THR A 211 0.48 -0.39 -3.98
N GLY A 212 -0.11 -1.59 -3.99
CA GLY A 212 -1.46 -1.82 -3.48
C GLY A 212 -1.48 -1.90 -1.95
N ILE A 213 -0.46 -1.34 -1.29
CA ILE A 213 -0.39 -1.25 0.16
C ILE A 213 -1.25 -0.07 0.57
N TYR A 214 -2.56 -0.30 0.60
CA TYR A 214 -3.50 0.60 1.24
C TYR A 214 -3.09 0.70 2.72
N SER A 215 -2.40 1.80 3.04
CA SER A 215 -1.88 2.16 4.38
C SER A 215 -0.47 1.70 4.79
N ALA A 216 0.49 1.53 3.87
CA ALA A 216 1.90 1.66 4.28
C ALA A 216 2.17 3.12 4.68
N ARG A 217 1.85 3.47 5.94
CA ARG A 217 2.32 4.70 6.55
C ARG A 217 3.84 4.59 6.56
N ILE A 218 4.50 5.50 5.87
CA ILE A 218 5.97 5.58 5.90
C ILE A 218 6.35 6.02 7.30
N TYR A 219 7.08 5.15 7.99
CA TYR A 219 7.54 5.36 9.35
C TYR A 219 9.05 5.65 9.35
N TRP A 220 9.43 6.86 9.75
CA TRP A 220 10.83 7.34 9.73
C TRP A 220 11.66 6.81 10.92
N SER A 221 12.93 6.45 10.68
CA SER A 221 13.96 6.27 11.73
C SER A 221 15.27 6.93 11.35
N GLY A 222 15.41 8.20 11.69
CA GLY A 222 16.73 8.83 11.80
C GLY A 222 16.99 9.11 13.26
N ASN A 223 18.04 8.52 13.84
CA ASN A 223 18.65 9.03 15.06
C ASN A 223 19.36 10.34 14.68
N PHE A 224 18.74 11.48 14.98
CA PHE A 224 19.40 12.76 14.79
C PHE A 224 20.12 13.14 16.08
N GLN A 225 21.44 12.89 16.15
CA GLN A 225 22.30 13.65 17.05
C GLN A 225 22.46 15.03 16.42
N ARG A 226 21.88 16.05 17.06
CA ARG A 226 22.08 17.45 16.66
C ARG A 226 23.58 17.75 16.68
N PRO A 227 24.18 18.25 15.59
CA PRO A 227 25.48 18.88 15.69
C PRO A 227 25.36 20.06 16.65
N ALA A 228 26.22 20.14 17.66
CA ALA A 228 26.36 21.33 18.47
C ALA A 228 26.88 22.47 17.58
N MET A 229 25.98 23.28 17.04
CA MET A 229 26.34 24.49 16.30
C MET A 229 26.61 25.58 17.33
N GLY A 230 27.90 25.91 17.51
CA GLY A 230 28.34 27.11 18.22
C GLY A 230 27.85 28.39 17.53
N PRO A 231 27.84 29.53 18.24
CA PRO A 231 27.28 30.77 17.72
C PRO A 231 28.22 31.38 16.69
N GLY A 232 27.78 31.56 15.45
CA GLY A 232 28.64 32.14 14.41
C GLY A 232 27.98 32.46 13.08
N SER A 233 27.44 33.69 13.01
CA SER A 233 27.32 34.55 11.82
C SER A 233 26.46 34.12 10.64
N TYR A 234 25.27 34.72 10.58
CA TYR A 234 24.53 35.04 9.36
C TYR A 234 25.39 35.83 8.36
N LYS A 235 25.22 35.54 7.06
CA LYS A 235 25.35 36.43 5.89
C LYS A 235 24.81 35.66 4.67
N SER A 236 23.60 36.00 4.17
CA SER A 236 23.35 36.74 2.90
C SER A 236 23.85 35.95 1.66
N LEU A 237 23.12 35.66 0.59
CA LEU A 237 22.09 36.36 -0.20
C LEU A 237 21.23 35.28 -0.93
N LEU A 238 19.90 35.37 -1.04
CA LEU A 238 19.13 36.09 -2.08
C LEU A 238 19.74 36.00 -3.50
N TYR A 239 19.29 35.01 -4.28
CA TYR A 239 18.58 35.18 -5.56
C TYR A 239 17.76 33.92 -5.84
#